data_AF-A0A6P0RHF3-F1
#
_entry.id   AF-A0A6P0RHF3-F1
#
_cell.length_a   1.000
_cell.length_b   1.000
_cell.length_c   1.000
_cell.angle_alpha   90.00
_cell.angle_beta   90.00
_cell.angle_gamma   90.00
#
_symmetry.space_group_name_H-M   'P 1'
#
loop_
_entity.id
_entity.type
_entity.pdbx_description
1 polymer ?
#
loop_
_entity_poly.entity_id
_entity_poly.type
_entity_poly.pdbx_seq_one_letter_code
_entity_poly.pdbx_strand_id
1 'polypeptide(L)'
;MININKIQQDINELPDEAQTFLIDFIELLKKRYSSAEKQKVKPKKFLEHKSSTLDILKESELIGCISADSDLSINYKSALTKGLDSKYDNR
;
A
#
# COMPACT_ATOMS: atom_id res chain seq x y z
N MET A 1 14.91 9.34 29.12
CA MET A 1 15.71 8.15 28.77
C MET A 1 14.95 6.92 29.23
N ILE A 2 14.65 6.02 28.31
CA ILE A 2 13.95 4.77 28.62
C ILE A 2 14.95 3.84 29.32
N ASN A 3 14.60 3.33 30.50
CA ASN A 3 15.47 2.43 31.26
C ASN A 3 15.16 0.97 30.86
N ILE A 4 16.08 0.38 30.10
CA ILE A 4 15.95 -0.98 29.54
C ILE A 4 15.79 -2.03 30.65
N ASN A 5 16.42 -1.83 31.80
CA ASN A 5 16.36 -2.78 32.92
C ASN A 5 14.97 -2.81 33.55
N LYS A 6 14.29 -1.66 33.63
CA LYS A 6 12.90 -1.60 34.12
C LYS A 6 11.95 -2.33 33.18
N ILE A 7 12.11 -2.11 31.87
CA ILE A 7 11.29 -2.80 30.86
C ILE A 7 11.46 -4.31 30.94
N GLN A 8 12.69 -4.81 31.15
CA GLN A 8 12.91 -6.25 31.31
C GLN A 8 12.23 -6.81 32.56
N GLN A 9 12.26 -6.07 33.66
CA GLN A 9 11.53 -6.45 34.88
C GLN A 9 10.03 -6.46 34.63
N ASP A 10 9.49 -5.40 34.03
CA ASP A 10 8.06 -5.28 33.72
C ASP A 10 7.60 -6.43 32.79
N ILE A 11 8.42 -6.82 31.80
CA ILE A 11 8.11 -7.94 30.90
C ILE A 11 8.09 -9.28 31.66
N ASN A 12 9.02 -9.49 32.59
CA ASN A 12 9.09 -10.73 33.38
C ASN A 12 7.98 -10.83 34.43
N GLU A 13 7.42 -9.70 34.88
CA GLU A 13 6.27 -9.65 35.79
C GLU A 13 4.93 -9.90 35.06
N LEU A 14 4.92 -9.89 33.72
CA LEU A 14 3.72 -10.18 32.95
C LEU A 14 3.35 -11.69 33.00
N PRO A 15 2.06 -12.02 32.84
CA PRO A 15 1.61 -13.40 32.67
C PRO A 15 2.25 -14.09 31.47
N ASP A 16 2.38 -15.41 31.53
CA ASP A 16 3.01 -16.24 30.49
C ASP A 16 2.36 -16.05 29.11
N GLU A 17 1.02 -15.87 29.06
CA GLU A 17 0.31 -15.60 27.81
C GLU A 17 0.74 -14.27 27.17
N ALA A 18 0.96 -13.24 27.99
CA ALA A 18 1.38 -11.92 27.52
C ALA A 18 2.84 -11.92 27.06
N GLN A 19 3.72 -12.66 27.73
CA GLN A 19 5.10 -12.85 27.29
C GLN A 19 5.17 -13.57 25.94
N THR A 20 4.36 -14.61 25.77
CA THR A 20 4.23 -15.36 24.50
C THR A 20 3.76 -14.43 23.38
N PHE A 21 2.75 -13.59 23.63
CA PHE A 21 2.27 -12.61 22.66
C PHE A 21 3.34 -11.60 22.23
N LEU A 22 4.18 -11.14 23.17
CA LEU A 22 5.30 -10.25 22.86
C LEU A 22 6.34 -10.93 21.97
N ILE A 23 6.64 -12.21 22.22
CA ILE A 23 7.57 -13.00 21.40
C ILE A 23 7.03 -13.13 19.98
N ASP A 24 5.77 -13.51 19.82
CA ASP A 24 5.11 -13.65 18.52
C ASP A 24 5.12 -12.32 17.75
N PHE A 25 4.84 -11.21 18.45
CA PHE A 25 4.88 -9.88 17.86
C PHE A 25 6.29 -9.50 17.39
N ILE A 26 7.32 -9.79 18.20
CA ILE A 26 8.72 -9.57 17.83
C ILE A 26 9.09 -10.41 16.60
N GLU A 27 8.64 -11.66 16.52
CA GLU A 27 8.90 -12.53 15.37
C GLU A 27 8.21 -12.01 14.10
N LEU A 28 6.97 -11.55 14.20
CA LEU A 28 6.26 -10.89 13.10
C LEU A 28 7.00 -9.65 12.60
N LEU A 29 7.49 -8.80 13.51
CA LEU A 29 8.28 -7.63 13.17
C LEU A 29 9.57 -8.04 12.47
N LYS A 30 10.33 -8.99 13.03
CA LYS A 30 11.54 -9.52 12.41
C LYS A 30 11.26 -10.06 11.01
N LYS A 31 10.18 -10.83 10.80
CA LYS A 31 9.80 -11.36 9.49
C LYS A 31 9.50 -10.27 8.47
N ARG A 32 8.74 -9.23 8.86
CA ARG A 32 8.38 -8.12 7.98
C ARG A 32 9.60 -7.27 7.59
N TYR A 33 10.48 -6.98 8.53
CA TYR A 33 11.61 -6.07 8.30
C TYR A 33 12.91 -6.78 7.89
N SER A 34 13.07 -8.07 8.13
CA SER A 34 14.23 -8.85 7.65
C SER A 34 14.29 -8.94 6.12
N SER A 35 13.14 -8.82 5.44
CA SER A 35 13.09 -8.68 3.97
C SER A 35 13.44 -7.27 3.49
N ALA A 36 13.25 -6.24 4.31
CA ALA A 36 13.56 -4.85 3.96
C ALA A 36 15.06 -4.55 4.05
N GLU A 37 15.77 -5.19 4.99
CA GLU A 37 17.19 -4.92 5.24
C GLU A 37 18.13 -5.46 4.13
N LYS A 38 17.67 -6.42 3.32
CA LYS A 38 18.40 -6.88 2.12
C LYS A 38 18.26 -5.95 0.92
N GLN A 39 17.28 -5.04 0.93
CA GLN A 39 17.30 -3.91 0.01
C GLN A 39 18.13 -2.81 0.66
N LYS A 40 19.46 -2.90 0.48
CA LYS A 40 20.30 -1.71 0.47
C LYS A 40 19.77 -0.79 -0.63
N VAL A 41 18.76 0.00 -0.30
CA VAL A 41 18.39 1.17 -1.07
C VAL A 41 19.62 2.07 -0.96
N LYS A 42 20.45 2.04 -2.01
CA LYS A 42 21.47 3.05 -2.25
C LYS A 42 20.86 4.39 -1.87
N PRO A 43 21.55 5.26 -1.10
CA PRO A 43 21.04 6.60 -0.88
C PRO A 43 21.04 7.29 -2.23
N LYS A 44 19.91 7.23 -2.93
CA LYS A 44 19.63 8.12 -4.05
C LYS A 44 19.49 9.49 -3.39
N LYS A 45 20.62 10.21 -3.35
CA LYS A 45 20.62 11.63 -3.67
C LYS A 45 19.74 11.82 -4.91
N PHE A 46 19.19 13.02 -5.02
CA PHE A 46 18.29 13.54 -6.06
C PHE A 46 16.83 13.45 -5.62
N LEU A 47 16.06 14.53 -5.57
CA LEU A 47 16.27 15.94 -5.92
C LEU A 47 15.02 16.64 -5.37
N GLU A 48 15.11 17.94 -5.10
CA GLU A 48 13.95 18.80 -4.80
C GLU A 48 13.00 18.94 -6.02
N HIS A 49 12.45 17.85 -6.52
CA HIS A 49 11.34 17.91 -7.45
C HIS A 49 10.06 17.70 -6.67
N LYS A 50 9.29 18.78 -6.53
CA LYS A 50 7.90 18.79 -6.10
C LYS A 50 7.06 17.92 -7.04
N SER A 51 7.18 16.60 -6.96
CA SER A 51 6.16 15.71 -7.49
C SER A 51 4.93 15.90 -6.62
N SER A 52 3.79 16.19 -7.25
CA SER A 52 2.52 16.22 -6.52
C SER A 52 2.31 14.85 -5.91
N THR A 53 1.65 14.77 -4.75
CA THR A 53 1.30 13.48 -4.13
C THR A 53 0.63 12.54 -5.14
N LEU A 54 -0.12 13.08 -6.12
CA LEU A 54 -0.73 12.31 -7.19
C LEU A 54 0.28 11.64 -8.14
N ASP A 55 1.42 12.28 -8.42
CA ASP A 55 2.44 11.72 -9.32
C ASP A 55 3.12 10.51 -8.66
N ILE A 56 3.40 10.59 -7.36
CA ILE A 56 3.95 9.50 -6.55
C ILE A 56 2.98 8.30 -6.52
N LEU A 57 1.68 8.59 -6.41
CA LEU A 57 0.63 7.56 -6.36
C LEU A 57 0.39 6.90 -7.73
N LYS A 58 0.64 7.63 -8.84
CA LYS A 58 0.64 7.06 -10.20
C LYS A 58 1.86 6.17 -10.44
N GLU A 59 3.06 6.62 -10.04
CA GLU A 59 4.30 5.85 -10.19
C GLU A 59 4.30 4.55 -9.39
N SER A 60 3.60 4.53 -8.25
CA SER A 60 3.47 3.33 -7.41
C SER A 60 2.41 2.34 -7.89
N GLU A 61 1.73 2.62 -9.02
CA GLU A 61 0.60 1.86 -9.56
C GLU A 61 -0.56 1.66 -8.54
N LEU A 62 -0.51 2.35 -7.40
CA LEU A 62 -1.50 2.27 -6.33
C LEU A 62 -2.81 2.94 -6.74
N ILE A 63 -2.70 4.02 -7.51
CA ILE A 63 -3.82 4.60 -8.23
C ILE A 63 -3.69 4.16 -9.68
N GLY A 64 -4.22 2.98 -9.98
CA GLY A 64 -4.52 2.58 -11.34
C GLY A 64 -5.60 3.49 -11.89
N CYS A 65 -5.20 4.53 -12.61
CA CYS A 65 -6.10 5.14 -13.57
C CYS A 65 -6.41 4.01 -14.57
N ILE A 66 -7.61 3.43 -14.47
CA ILE A 66 -8.24 2.85 -15.66
C ILE A 66 -8.13 3.96 -16.70
N SER A 67 -7.39 3.70 -17.77
CA SER A 67 -7.45 4.48 -19.01
C SER A 67 -8.86 4.29 -19.56
N ALA A 68 -9.86 4.81 -18.86
CA ALA A 68 -11.15 5.05 -19.45
C ALA A 68 -10.87 6.07 -20.54
N ASP A 69 -11.24 5.72 -21.76
CA ASP A 69 -11.24 6.65 -22.89
C ASP A 69 -11.80 7.98 -22.38
N SER A 70 -11.08 9.07 -22.66
CA SER A 70 -11.42 10.42 -22.16
C SER A 70 -12.86 10.84 -22.47
N ASP A 71 -13.51 10.13 -23.39
CA ASP A 71 -14.88 10.35 -23.84
C ASP A 71 -15.93 9.51 -23.11
N LEU A 72 -15.57 8.64 -22.15
CA LEU A 72 -16.56 7.75 -21.52
C LEU A 72 -17.60 8.53 -20.71
N SER A 73 -17.22 9.65 -20.09
CA SER A 73 -18.17 10.52 -19.37
C SER A 73 -18.96 11.42 -20.33
N ILE A 74 -18.34 11.86 -21.43
CA ILE A 74 -18.93 12.80 -22.38
C ILE A 74 -19.93 12.08 -23.30
N ASN A 75 -19.68 10.80 -23.61
CA ASN A 75 -20.41 10.07 -24.63
C ASN A 75 -21.04 8.76 -24.14
N TYR A 76 -21.27 8.62 -22.84
CA TYR A 76 -21.94 7.45 -22.24
C TYR A 76 -23.26 7.10 -22.95
N LYS A 77 -24.04 8.12 -23.34
CA LYS A 77 -25.27 7.92 -24.11
C LYS A 77 -25.00 7.26 -25.48
N SER A 78 -23.98 7.71 -26.21
CA SER A 78 -23.61 7.10 -27.50
C SER A 78 -23.10 5.67 -27.34
N ALA A 79 -22.35 5.39 -26.28
CA ALA A 79 -21.85 4.06 -25.98
C ALA A 79 -22.99 3.09 -25.65
N LEU A 80 -23.98 3.55 -24.86
CA LEU A 80 -25.20 2.80 -24.60
C LEU A 80 -26.01 2.56 -25.87
N THR A 81 -26.19 3.59 -26.71
CA THR A 81 -26.99 3.47 -27.94
C THR A 81 -26.36 2.45 -28.90
N LYS A 82 -25.05 2.55 -29.15
CA LYS A 82 -24.31 1.56 -29.95
C LYS A 82 -24.38 0.14 -29.37
N GLY A 83 -24.30 0.01 -28.05
CA GLY A 83 -24.39 -1.28 -27.38
C GLY A 83 -25.79 -1.90 -27.45
N LEU A 84 -26.83 -1.07 -27.41
CA LEU A 84 -28.22 -1.50 -27.56
C LEU A 84 -28.51 -1.90 -29.01
N ASP A 85 -28.11 -1.09 -29.98
CA ASP A 85 -28.25 -1.40 -31.40
C ASP A 85 -27.52 -2.71 -31.71
N SER A 86 -26.25 -2.86 -31.32
CA SER A 86 -25.50 -4.10 -31.57
C SER A 86 -26.09 -5.36 -30.90
N LYS A 87 -26.82 -5.24 -29.78
CA LYS A 87 -27.37 -6.39 -29.06
C LYS A 87 -28.80 -6.74 -29.45
N TYR A 88 -29.58 -5.74 -29.82
CA TYR A 88 -31.03 -5.86 -30.02
C TYR A 88 -31.48 -5.50 -31.43
N ASP A 89 -30.64 -4.88 -32.26
CA ASP A 89 -30.89 -4.68 -33.69
C ASP A 89 -30.59 -5.98 -34.47
N ASN A 90 -31.40 -7.00 -34.18
CA ASN A 90 -31.45 -8.24 -34.93
C ASN A 90 -32.53 -8.13 -36.03
N ARG A 91 -32.33 -7.18 -36.96
CA ARG A 91 -33.18 -7.04 -38.15
C ARG A 91 -32.67 -7.88 -39.33
#